data_AF-A0A3M3XGG8-F1
#
_entry.id   AF-A0A3M3XGG8-F1
#
_cell.length_a   1.000
_cell.length_b   1.000
_cell.length_c   1.000
_cell.angle_alpha   90.00
_cell.angle_beta   90.00
_cell.angle_gamma   90.00
#
_symmetry.space_group_name_H-M   'P 1'
#
loop_
_entity.id
_entity.type
_entity.pdbx_description
1 polymer ?
#
loop_
_entity_poly.entity_id
_entity_poly.type
_entity_poly.pdbx_seq_one_letter_code
_entity_poly.pdbx_strand_id
1 'polypeptide(L)'
;NKAATREQVDKVRASAVQAGRNPEDIKVFMGLNVIVAATEALAREKHAEYRRHASAEAGVAHFAASTGIDFSRYELDEPIQYVKNNAIQSATKNLKNNDWTRQKLLDQHALGGRYITLIGSPEQVADELESWIEETGLDGFNLTRIVTPESYEDFIDLVIPELQRRGSYKTAYQDGSLRKKLFPQGTDRLPQRHAGAAHRHI
;
A
#
# COMPACT_ATOMS: atom_id res chain seq x y z
N ASN A 1 0.32 -8.43 -6.43
CA ASN A 1 -0.96 -8.64 -7.13
C ASN A 1 -2.06 -8.92 -6.09
N LYS A 2 -3.35 -8.85 -6.46
CA LYS A 2 -4.47 -9.00 -5.51
C LYS A 2 -4.50 -10.37 -4.81
N ALA A 3 -4.29 -11.46 -5.55
CA ALA A 3 -4.26 -12.82 -5.00
C ALA A 3 -3.23 -13.01 -3.87
N ALA A 4 -1.97 -12.59 -4.08
CA ALA A 4 -0.96 -12.67 -3.04
C ALA A 4 -1.26 -11.76 -1.84
N THR A 5 -1.94 -10.63 -2.07
CA THR A 5 -2.36 -9.71 -1.01
C THR A 5 -3.46 -10.34 -0.14
N ARG A 6 -4.47 -10.96 -0.77
CA ARG A 6 -5.51 -11.73 -0.06
C ARG A 6 -4.89 -12.81 0.82
N GLU A 7 -3.94 -13.59 0.28
CA GLU A 7 -3.25 -14.63 1.05
C GLU A 7 -2.54 -14.05 2.29
N GLN A 8 -1.96 -12.85 2.21
CA GLN A 8 -1.36 -12.19 3.38
C GLN A 8 -2.41 -11.72 4.38
N VAL A 9 -3.52 -11.12 3.93
CA VAL A 9 -4.62 -10.69 4.81
C VAL A 9 -5.20 -11.90 5.56
N ASP A 10 -5.47 -12.99 4.85
CA ASP A 10 -6.00 -14.23 5.41
C ASP A 10 -5.05 -14.82 6.46
N LYS A 11 -3.74 -14.80 6.19
CA LYS A 11 -2.71 -15.25 7.14
C LYS A 11 -2.70 -14.39 8.41
N VAL A 12 -2.75 -13.07 8.29
CA VAL A 12 -2.79 -12.16 9.44
C VAL A 12 -4.03 -12.43 10.30
N ARG A 13 -5.20 -12.58 9.66
CA ARG A 13 -6.46 -12.90 10.34
C ARG A 13 -6.43 -14.27 11.02
N ALA A 14 -5.88 -15.29 10.36
CA ALA A 14 -5.71 -16.62 10.94
C ALA A 14 -4.76 -16.61 12.16
N SER A 15 -3.67 -15.84 12.11
CA SER A 15 -2.77 -15.67 13.26
C SER A 15 -3.45 -14.97 14.44
N ALA A 16 -4.37 -14.03 14.19
CA ALA A 16 -5.16 -13.42 15.25
C ALA A 16 -6.04 -14.46 15.97
N VAL A 17 -6.71 -15.33 15.22
CA VAL A 17 -7.52 -16.44 15.77
C VAL A 17 -6.65 -17.38 16.60
N GLN A 18 -5.49 -17.78 16.09
CA GLN A 18 -4.54 -18.64 16.82
C GLN A 18 -4.06 -18.01 18.14
N ALA A 19 -4.00 -16.68 18.21
CA ALA A 19 -3.67 -15.92 19.41
C ALA A 19 -4.88 -15.64 20.33
N GLY A 20 -6.03 -16.27 20.09
CA GLY A 20 -7.25 -16.08 20.90
C GLY A 20 -7.96 -14.73 20.69
N ARG A 21 -7.67 -14.04 19.57
CA ARG A 21 -8.28 -12.75 19.21
C ARG A 21 -9.36 -12.93 18.15
N ASN A 22 -10.19 -11.90 17.99
CA ASN A 22 -11.09 -11.82 16.83
C ASN A 22 -10.26 -11.39 15.60
N PRO A 23 -10.40 -12.02 14.42
CA PRO A 23 -9.70 -11.60 13.21
C PRO A 23 -9.92 -10.12 12.86
N GLU A 24 -11.11 -9.59 13.17
CA GLU A 24 -11.49 -8.19 12.93
C GLU A 24 -10.90 -7.20 13.95
N ASP A 25 -10.13 -7.68 14.94
CA ASP A 25 -9.35 -6.80 15.84
C ASP A 25 -8.10 -6.22 15.17
N ILE A 26 -7.80 -6.61 13.93
CA ILE A 26 -6.66 -6.13 13.17
C ILE A 26 -7.16 -5.53 11.87
N LYS A 27 -6.95 -4.22 11.71
CA LYS A 27 -7.18 -3.53 10.45
C LYS A 27 -5.93 -3.62 9.59
N VAL A 28 -6.09 -4.06 8.35
CA VAL A 28 -4.98 -4.28 7.41
C VAL A 28 -5.00 -3.20 6.33
N PHE A 29 -3.90 -2.46 6.22
CA PHE A 29 -3.75 -1.37 5.27
C PHE A 29 -2.64 -1.67 4.26
N MET A 30 -2.90 -1.40 2.99
CA MET A 30 -1.89 -1.48 1.92
C MET A 30 -1.41 -0.08 1.53
N GLY A 31 -0.10 0.08 1.31
CA GLY A 31 0.43 1.33 0.77
C GLY A 31 0.27 1.41 -0.75
N LEU A 32 -0.21 2.54 -1.27
CA LEU A 32 -0.31 2.81 -2.70
C LEU A 32 -0.15 4.31 -3.02
N ASN A 33 0.21 4.60 -4.27
CA ASN A 33 0.14 5.93 -4.86
C ASN A 33 -1.12 6.06 -5.74
N VAL A 34 -1.59 7.29 -5.90
CA VAL A 34 -2.61 7.65 -6.88
C VAL A 34 -2.11 8.84 -7.71
N ILE A 35 -2.27 8.77 -9.02
CA ILE A 35 -2.16 9.89 -9.94
C ILE A 35 -3.53 10.03 -10.59
N VAL A 36 -4.25 11.09 -10.21
CA VAL A 36 -5.62 11.33 -10.68
C VAL A 36 -5.69 12.69 -11.36
N ALA A 37 -6.55 12.77 -12.37
CA ALA A 37 -6.94 14.01 -13.03
C ALA A 37 -8.39 13.87 -13.50
N ALA A 38 -8.95 14.94 -14.06
CA ALA A 38 -10.35 14.94 -14.54
C ALA A 38 -10.65 13.86 -15.60
N THR A 39 -9.65 13.39 -16.33
CA THR A 39 -9.76 12.29 -17.30
C THR A 39 -8.54 11.37 -17.22
N GLU A 40 -8.68 10.14 -17.72
CA GLU A 40 -7.56 9.19 -17.82
C GLU A 40 -6.39 9.78 -18.63
N ALA A 41 -6.69 10.47 -19.73
CA ALA A 41 -5.66 11.07 -20.59
C ALA A 41 -4.80 12.08 -19.81
N LEU A 42 -5.44 12.99 -19.07
CA LEU A 42 -4.74 13.97 -18.23
C LEU A 42 -3.95 13.30 -17.10
N ALA A 43 -4.48 12.21 -16.51
CA ALA A 43 -3.76 11.47 -15.48
C ALA A 43 -2.50 10.78 -16.05
N ARG A 44 -2.56 10.28 -17.29
CA ARG A 44 -1.41 9.70 -17.99
C ARG A 44 -0.38 10.77 -18.38
N GLU A 45 -0.82 11.96 -18.78
CA GLU A 45 0.07 13.10 -19.04
C GLU A 45 0.81 13.52 -17.76
N LYS A 46 0.08 13.68 -16.65
CA LYS A 46 0.65 13.96 -15.33
C LYS A 46 1.64 12.87 -14.88
N HIS A 47 1.31 11.60 -15.09
CA HIS A 47 2.25 10.50 -14.82
C HIS A 47 3.53 10.59 -15.69
N ALA A 48 3.40 10.90 -16.97
CA ALA A 48 4.54 11.09 -17.85
C ALA A 48 5.41 12.27 -17.41
N GLU A 49 4.81 13.36 -16.93
CA GLU A 49 5.51 14.48 -16.32
C GLU A 49 6.28 14.07 -15.08
N TYR A 50 5.63 13.42 -14.11
CA TYR A 50 6.30 12.94 -12.90
C TYR A 50 7.49 12.03 -13.23
N ARG A 51 7.34 11.15 -14.23
CA ARG A 51 8.41 10.27 -14.68
C ARG A 51 9.62 11.03 -15.25
N ARG A 52 9.43 12.20 -15.87
CA ARG A 52 10.55 13.03 -16.35
C ARG A 52 11.41 13.60 -15.22
N HIS A 53 10.82 13.77 -14.03
CA HIS A 53 11.50 14.29 -12.85
C HIS A 53 11.96 13.20 -11.88
N ALA A 54 11.45 11.99 -12.02
CA ALA A 54 11.78 10.86 -11.16
C ALA A 54 13.16 10.26 -11.47
N SER A 55 13.75 9.61 -10.47
CA SER A 55 14.98 8.83 -10.62
C SER A 55 14.70 7.36 -10.31
N ALA A 56 14.71 6.53 -11.37
CA ALA A 56 14.59 5.09 -11.23
C ALA A 56 15.73 4.50 -10.40
N GLU A 57 16.95 5.01 -10.59
CA GLU A 57 18.14 4.62 -9.82
C GLU A 57 17.97 4.92 -8.32
N ALA A 58 17.40 6.06 -7.95
CA ALA A 58 17.10 6.36 -6.55
C ALA A 58 16.09 5.37 -5.96
N GLY A 59 15.08 4.98 -6.74
CA GLY A 59 14.12 3.96 -6.35
C GLY A 59 14.76 2.58 -6.14
N VAL A 60 15.65 2.16 -7.05
CA VAL A 60 16.40 0.92 -6.93
C VAL A 60 17.38 0.96 -5.75
N ALA A 61 18.04 2.09 -5.49
CA ALA A 61 18.91 2.28 -4.32
C ALA A 61 18.14 2.16 -3.00
N HIS A 62 16.93 2.74 -2.92
CA HIS A 62 16.06 2.57 -1.76
C HIS A 62 15.60 1.11 -1.61
N PHE A 63 15.31 0.42 -2.73
CA PHE A 63 14.98 -1.01 -2.70
C PHE A 63 16.17 -1.87 -2.25
N ALA A 64 17.39 -1.54 -2.66
CA ALA A 64 18.63 -2.19 -2.22
C ALA A 64 18.79 -2.13 -0.69
N ALA A 65 18.50 -1.00 -0.07
CA ALA A 65 18.50 -0.88 1.39
C ALA A 65 17.49 -1.81 2.08
N SER A 66 16.37 -2.12 1.41
CA SER A 66 15.36 -3.05 1.92
C SER A 66 15.73 -4.53 1.73
N THR A 67 16.47 -4.87 0.67
CA THR A 67 16.83 -6.25 0.30
C THR A 67 18.24 -6.64 0.74
N GLY A 68 19.10 -5.69 1.08
CA GLY A 68 20.52 -5.91 1.33
C GLY A 68 21.30 -6.38 0.10
N ILE A 69 20.75 -6.22 -1.10
CA ILE A 69 21.39 -6.60 -2.37
C ILE A 69 21.87 -5.32 -3.07
N ASP A 70 23.15 -5.28 -3.42
CA ASP A 70 23.74 -4.21 -4.21
C ASP A 70 23.43 -4.43 -5.70
N PHE A 71 22.35 -3.80 -6.18
CA PHE A 71 21.88 -3.97 -7.55
C PHE A 71 22.77 -3.29 -8.59
N SER A 72 23.68 -2.36 -8.22
CA SER A 72 24.55 -1.72 -9.21
C SER A 72 25.66 -2.64 -9.73
N ARG A 73 25.81 -3.82 -9.12
CA ARG A 73 26.75 -4.87 -9.56
C ARG A 73 26.23 -5.74 -10.70
N TYR A 74 24.94 -5.62 -11.02
CA TYR A 74 24.29 -6.39 -12.07
C TYR A 74 24.23 -5.57 -13.36
N GLU A 75 24.49 -6.23 -14.48
CA GLU A 75 24.15 -5.67 -15.79
C GLU A 75 22.63 -5.56 -15.97
N LEU A 76 22.18 -4.74 -16.91
CA LEU A 76 20.74 -4.43 -17.08
C LEU A 76 19.86 -5.68 -17.25
N ASP A 77 20.31 -6.63 -18.07
CA ASP A 77 19.60 -7.86 -18.38
C ASP A 77 20.08 -9.06 -17.56
N GLU A 78 21.02 -8.86 -16.63
CA GLU A 78 21.53 -9.93 -15.79
C GLU A 78 20.47 -10.35 -14.75
N PRO A 79 20.15 -11.67 -14.67
CA PRO A 79 19.26 -12.18 -13.64
C PRO A 79 19.82 -11.95 -12.24
N ILE A 80 18.99 -11.41 -11.37
CA ILE A 80 19.33 -11.15 -9.97
C ILE A 80 19.38 -12.49 -9.24
N GLN A 81 20.57 -12.86 -8.76
CA GLN A 81 20.74 -14.02 -7.91
C GLN A 81 20.26 -13.72 -6.49
N TYR A 82 19.18 -14.36 -6.08
CA TYR A 82 18.71 -14.26 -4.70
C TYR A 82 19.69 -14.94 -3.74
N VAL A 83 20.31 -14.15 -2.87
CA VAL A 83 21.08 -14.65 -1.72
C VAL A 83 20.25 -14.48 -0.45
N LYS A 84 20.02 -15.57 0.28
CA LYS A 84 19.32 -15.52 1.56
C LYS A 84 20.18 -14.72 2.57
N ASN A 85 19.65 -13.59 3.02
CA ASN A 85 20.27 -12.72 4.03
C ASN A 85 19.22 -12.32 5.11
N ASN A 86 19.64 -11.51 6.08
CA ASN A 86 18.77 -11.00 7.16
C ASN A 86 17.90 -9.81 6.73
N ALA A 87 17.78 -9.52 5.43
CA ALA A 87 16.99 -8.39 4.94
C ALA A 87 15.49 -8.65 4.98
N ILE A 88 14.71 -7.64 4.59
CA ILE A 88 13.24 -7.68 4.64
C ILE A 88 12.74 -8.83 3.78
N GLN A 89 12.27 -9.90 4.44
CA GLN A 89 11.85 -11.14 3.78
C GLN A 89 10.74 -10.94 2.74
N SER A 90 9.85 -9.97 2.96
CA SER A 90 8.80 -9.62 1.99
C SER A 90 9.35 -8.96 0.72
N ALA A 91 10.45 -8.20 0.81
CA ALA A 91 11.11 -7.57 -0.33
C ALA A 91 11.90 -8.59 -1.16
N THR A 92 12.54 -9.56 -0.49
CA THR A 92 13.37 -10.56 -1.18
C THR A 92 12.58 -11.76 -1.70
N LYS A 93 11.38 -12.07 -1.15
CA LYS A 93 10.53 -13.16 -1.64
C LYS A 93 10.19 -13.01 -3.14
N ASN A 94 9.99 -11.78 -3.61
CA ASN A 94 9.68 -11.51 -5.02
C ASN A 94 10.86 -11.84 -5.96
N LEU A 95 12.11 -11.78 -5.47
CA LEU A 95 13.33 -12.00 -6.25
C LEU A 95 13.71 -13.48 -6.40
N LYS A 96 12.97 -14.41 -5.78
CA LYS A 96 13.35 -15.83 -5.71
C LYS A 96 13.24 -16.60 -7.03
N ASN A 97 12.53 -16.08 -8.03
CA ASN A 97 12.20 -16.84 -9.23
C ASN A 97 13.17 -16.61 -10.41
N ASN A 98 14.34 -15.97 -10.21
CA ASN A 98 15.31 -15.61 -11.27
C ASN A 98 14.76 -14.77 -12.44
N ASP A 99 13.47 -14.42 -12.44
CA ASP A 99 12.82 -13.60 -13.47
C ASP A 99 13.15 -12.11 -13.37
N TRP A 100 13.85 -11.69 -12.31
CA TRP A 100 14.15 -10.27 -12.07
C TRP A 100 15.52 -9.90 -12.62
N THR A 101 15.56 -8.81 -13.38
CA THR A 101 16.78 -8.17 -13.86
C THR A 101 16.85 -6.74 -13.32
N ARG A 102 18.02 -6.11 -13.39
CA ARG A 102 18.16 -4.70 -13.00
C ARG A 102 17.26 -3.79 -13.84
N GLN A 103 17.08 -4.06 -15.13
CA GLN A 103 16.16 -3.34 -16.02
C GLN A 103 14.72 -3.39 -15.50
N LYS A 104 14.21 -4.57 -15.13
CA LYS A 104 12.86 -4.71 -14.56
C LYS A 104 12.70 -3.95 -13.23
N LEU A 105 13.75 -3.89 -12.41
CA LEU A 105 13.72 -3.09 -11.18
C LEU A 105 13.65 -1.60 -11.49
N LEU A 106 14.43 -1.10 -12.46
CA LEU A 106 14.38 0.29 -12.91
C LEU A 106 13.00 0.65 -13.47
N ASP A 107 12.40 -0.23 -14.26
CA ASP A 107 11.05 -0.03 -14.80
C ASP A 107 9.98 -0.04 -13.70
N GLN A 108 10.07 -0.97 -12.75
CA GLN A 108 9.15 -1.04 -11.61
C GLN A 108 9.25 0.20 -10.71
N HIS A 109 10.46 0.74 -10.53
CA HIS A 109 10.74 1.88 -9.68
C HIS A 109 10.87 3.18 -10.48
N ALA A 110 10.27 3.27 -11.67
CA ALA A 110 10.42 4.41 -12.58
C ALA A 110 9.97 5.75 -11.96
N LEU A 111 9.10 5.74 -10.94
CA LEU A 111 8.68 6.92 -10.18
C LEU A 111 9.55 7.17 -8.92
N GLY A 112 10.67 6.48 -8.76
CA GLY A 112 11.57 6.57 -7.60
C GLY A 112 11.05 5.89 -6.33
N GLY A 113 9.91 5.21 -6.39
CA GLY A 113 9.28 4.52 -5.27
C GLY A 113 8.91 3.07 -5.59
N ARG A 114 8.52 2.32 -4.55
CA ARG A 114 8.16 0.89 -4.64
C ARG A 114 6.66 0.60 -4.57
N TYR A 115 5.85 1.64 -4.49
CA TYR A 115 4.40 1.51 -4.27
C TYR A 115 3.68 1.29 -5.59
N ILE A 116 2.65 0.43 -5.54
CA ILE A 116 1.69 0.30 -6.63
C ILE A 116 1.08 1.69 -6.88
N THR A 117 0.99 2.08 -8.15
CA THR A 117 0.47 3.39 -8.53
C THR A 117 -0.77 3.21 -9.38
N LEU A 118 -1.91 3.73 -8.90
CA LEU A 118 -3.15 3.82 -9.67
C LEU A 118 -3.13 5.11 -10.48
N ILE A 119 -3.49 5.03 -11.77
CA ILE A 119 -3.47 6.17 -12.69
C ILE A 119 -4.80 6.18 -13.45
N GLY A 120 -5.57 7.25 -13.35
CA GLY A 120 -6.86 7.31 -14.05
C GLY A 120 -7.73 8.51 -13.69
N SER A 121 -8.97 8.47 -14.18
CA SER A 121 -10.05 9.38 -13.76
C SER A 121 -10.51 9.06 -12.33
N PRO A 122 -11.32 9.94 -11.70
CA PRO A 122 -11.85 9.68 -10.36
C PRO A 122 -12.62 8.37 -10.24
N GLU A 123 -13.43 8.05 -11.24
CA GLU A 123 -14.23 6.83 -11.30
C GLU A 123 -13.34 5.59 -11.40
N GLN A 124 -12.33 5.61 -12.27
CA GLN A 124 -11.40 4.50 -12.44
C GLN A 124 -10.59 4.24 -11.17
N VAL A 125 -10.15 5.31 -10.49
CA VAL A 125 -9.42 5.17 -9.22
C VAL A 125 -10.34 4.62 -8.14
N ALA A 126 -11.58 5.10 -8.04
CA ALA A 126 -12.55 4.60 -7.08
C ALA A 126 -12.89 3.11 -7.33
N ASP A 127 -13.13 2.73 -8.59
CA ASP A 127 -13.36 1.33 -9.01
C ASP A 127 -12.22 0.43 -8.55
N GLU A 128 -10.97 0.83 -8.80
CA GLU A 128 -9.81 0.06 -8.38
C GLU A 128 -9.68 -0.05 -6.87
N LEU A 129 -9.86 1.06 -6.12
CA LEU A 129 -9.76 1.04 -4.65
C LEU A 129 -10.82 0.11 -4.03
N GLU A 130 -12.06 0.17 -4.50
CA GLU A 130 -13.16 -0.70 -4.05
C GLU A 130 -12.87 -2.15 -4.39
N SER A 131 -12.46 -2.41 -5.63
CA SER A 131 -12.09 -3.74 -6.09
C SER A 131 -10.91 -4.33 -5.31
N TRP A 132 -9.91 -3.52 -4.93
CA TRP A 132 -8.82 -3.97 -4.05
C TRP A 132 -9.35 -4.37 -2.66
N ILE A 133 -10.26 -3.61 -2.07
CA ILE A 133 -10.86 -3.96 -0.77
C ILE A 133 -11.67 -5.27 -0.88
N GLU A 134 -12.58 -5.35 -1.86
CA GLU A 134 -13.45 -6.50 -2.08
C GLU A 134 -12.64 -7.78 -2.35
N GLU A 135 -11.64 -7.68 -3.24
CA GLU A 135 -10.88 -8.84 -3.69
C GLU A 135 -9.76 -9.26 -2.74
N THR A 136 -9.43 -8.48 -1.71
CA THR A 136 -8.31 -8.84 -0.82
C THR A 136 -8.67 -8.83 0.66
N GLY A 137 -9.79 -8.24 1.03
CA GLY A 137 -10.19 -8.07 2.42
C GLY A 137 -9.42 -6.98 3.16
N LEU A 138 -8.70 -6.10 2.46
CA LEU A 138 -8.07 -4.92 3.04
C LEU A 138 -9.13 -4.02 3.71
N ASP A 139 -8.74 -3.33 4.78
CA ASP A 139 -9.60 -2.37 5.48
C ASP A 139 -9.38 -0.92 5.00
N GLY A 140 -8.35 -0.69 4.19
CA GLY A 140 -8.06 0.61 3.62
C GLY A 140 -6.64 0.71 3.09
N PHE A 141 -6.23 1.96 2.85
CA PHE A 141 -4.96 2.26 2.21
C PHE A 141 -4.16 3.31 2.97
N ASN A 142 -2.84 3.13 2.99
CA ASN A 142 -1.90 4.18 3.34
C ASN A 142 -1.54 4.92 2.04
N LEU A 143 -2.24 6.02 1.76
CA LEU A 143 -1.99 6.83 0.57
C LEU A 143 -0.62 7.53 0.68
N THR A 144 0.29 7.14 -0.20
CA THR A 144 1.61 7.78 -0.34
C THR A 144 1.54 8.93 -1.36
N ARG A 145 2.63 9.69 -1.46
CA ARG A 145 2.72 10.89 -2.31
C ARG A 145 3.85 10.73 -3.32
N ILE A 146 3.64 11.26 -4.51
CA ILE A 146 4.67 11.39 -5.55
C ILE A 146 5.16 12.83 -5.57
N VAL A 147 4.22 13.78 -5.62
CA VAL A 147 4.47 15.23 -5.50
C VAL A 147 3.66 15.78 -4.34
N THR A 148 4.24 16.66 -3.54
CA THR A 148 3.58 17.25 -2.36
C THR A 148 3.49 18.77 -2.50
N PRO A 149 2.34 19.39 -2.19
CA PRO A 149 1.09 18.79 -1.67
C PRO A 149 0.18 18.16 -2.74
N GLU A 150 0.46 18.37 -4.03
CA GLU A 150 -0.41 18.05 -5.17
C GLU A 150 -1.06 16.65 -5.11
N SER A 151 -0.32 15.57 -4.83
CA SER A 151 -0.89 14.22 -4.78
C SER A 151 -2.03 14.07 -3.76
N TYR A 152 -1.98 14.83 -2.66
CA TYR A 152 -3.05 14.81 -1.66
C TYR A 152 -4.21 15.71 -2.07
N GLU A 153 -3.94 16.90 -2.60
CA GLU A 153 -4.97 17.83 -3.07
C GLU A 153 -5.79 17.18 -4.19
N ASP A 154 -5.14 16.60 -5.20
CA ASP A 154 -5.81 15.88 -6.27
C ASP A 154 -6.71 14.74 -5.75
N PHE A 155 -6.21 13.94 -4.81
CA PHE A 155 -6.99 12.83 -4.24
C PHE A 155 -8.19 13.34 -3.44
N ILE A 156 -7.99 14.38 -2.64
CA ILE A 156 -9.04 15.00 -1.82
C ILE A 156 -10.10 15.65 -2.70
N ASP A 157 -9.72 16.35 -3.76
CA ASP A 157 -10.63 17.14 -4.58
C ASP A 157 -11.35 16.28 -5.63
N LEU A 158 -10.71 15.21 -6.11
CA LEU A 158 -11.25 14.39 -7.20
C LEU A 158 -11.78 13.03 -6.73
N VAL A 159 -11.04 12.30 -5.90
CA VAL A 159 -11.37 10.91 -5.55
C VAL A 159 -12.29 10.82 -4.34
N ILE A 160 -12.08 11.65 -3.31
CA ILE A 160 -12.93 11.61 -2.10
C ILE A 160 -14.41 11.89 -2.42
N PRO A 161 -14.78 12.88 -3.25
CA PRO A 161 -16.19 13.10 -3.60
C PRO A 161 -16.81 11.89 -4.31
N GLU A 162 -16.07 11.23 -5.20
CA GLU A 162 -16.55 10.04 -5.89
C GLU A 162 -16.73 8.86 -4.91
N LEU A 163 -15.78 8.61 -4.01
CA LEU A 163 -15.92 7.59 -2.98
C LEU A 163 -17.05 7.89 -1.99
N GLN A 164 -17.29 9.17 -1.66
CA GLN A 164 -18.43 9.59 -0.83
C GLN A 164 -19.76 9.37 -1.54
N ARG A 165 -19.85 9.68 -2.85
CA ARG A 165 -21.03 9.43 -3.68
C ARG A 165 -21.40 7.95 -3.72
N ARG A 166 -20.40 7.07 -3.68
CA ARG A 166 -20.55 5.60 -3.64
C ARG A 166 -20.83 5.05 -2.24
N GLY A 167 -20.67 5.84 -1.19
CA GLY A 167 -20.80 5.40 0.20
C GLY A 167 -19.57 4.67 0.76
N SER A 168 -18.46 4.66 0.01
CA SER A 168 -17.21 3.97 0.35
C SER A 168 -16.26 4.81 1.20
N TYR A 169 -16.53 6.12 1.34
CA TYR A 169 -15.78 7.01 2.23
C TYR A 169 -16.72 7.84 3.10
N LYS A 170 -16.31 8.08 4.35
CA LYS A 170 -17.08 8.87 5.32
C LYS A 170 -17.28 10.32 4.86
N THR A 171 -18.40 10.92 5.22
CA THR A 171 -18.70 12.34 4.99
C THR A 171 -18.44 13.21 6.22
N ALA A 172 -18.32 12.60 7.39
CA ALA A 172 -17.97 13.27 8.65
C ALA A 172 -17.14 12.36 9.55
N TYR A 173 -16.43 12.95 10.51
CA TYR A 173 -15.74 12.18 11.54
C TYR A 173 -16.71 11.82 12.67
N GLN A 174 -16.64 10.57 13.12
CA GLN A 174 -17.31 10.15 14.36
C GLN A 174 -16.58 10.69 15.58
N ASP A 175 -17.30 10.97 16.67
CA ASP A 175 -16.72 11.41 17.94
C ASP A 175 -15.90 10.31 18.65
N GLY A 176 -15.05 10.74 19.58
CA GLY A 176 -14.22 9.85 20.42
C GLY A 176 -12.81 9.63 19.90
N SER A 177 -12.10 8.66 20.48
CA SER A 177 -10.69 8.41 20.15
C SER A 177 -10.48 7.84 18.75
N LEU A 178 -9.22 7.86 18.28
CA LEU A 178 -8.84 7.18 17.04
C LEU A 178 -9.22 5.68 17.05
N ARG A 179 -9.10 5.02 18.21
CA ARG A 179 -9.48 3.60 18.32
C ARG A 179 -10.98 3.41 18.07
N LYS A 180 -11.81 4.28 18.64
CA LYS A 180 -13.27 4.22 18.42
C LYS A 180 -13.63 4.49 16.96
N LYS A 181 -12.94 5.43 16.31
CA LYS A 181 -13.11 5.71 14.87
C LYS A 181 -12.71 4.51 13.98
N LEU A 182 -11.68 3.75 14.35
CA LEU A 182 -11.23 2.56 13.60
C LEU A 182 -12.04 1.30 13.92
N PHE A 183 -12.57 1.20 15.14
CA PHE A 183 -13.35 0.07 15.63
C PHE A 183 -14.67 0.57 16.24
N PRO A 184 -15.69 0.90 15.42
CA PRO A 184 -16.92 1.56 15.89
C PRO A 184 -17.73 0.75 16.92
N GLN A 185 -17.61 -0.58 16.88
CA GLN A 185 -18.25 -1.50 17.83
C GLN A 185 -17.45 -1.67 19.15
N GLY A 186 -16.27 -1.05 19.23
CA GLY A 186 -15.36 -1.13 20.36
C GLY A 186 -15.51 0.01 21.36
N THR A 187 -14.55 0.09 22.27
CA THR A 187 -14.41 1.21 23.21
C THR A 187 -13.16 2.03 22.86
N ASP A 188 -12.96 3.16 23.53
CA ASP A 188 -11.71 3.93 23.42
C ASP A 188 -10.48 3.14 23.93
N ARG A 189 -10.69 2.01 24.61
CA ARG A 189 -9.65 1.12 25.14
C ARG A 189 -9.57 -0.19 24.35
N LEU A 190 -8.41 -0.84 24.38
CA LEU A 190 -8.21 -2.18 23.80
C LEU A 190 -9.23 -3.19 24.36
N PRO A 191 -9.76 -4.13 23.55
CA PRO A 191 -10.68 -5.16 24.05
C PRO A 191 -9.96 -6.14 24.98
N GLN A 192 -10.71 -6.87 25.81
CA GLN A 192 -10.15 -7.81 26.79
C GLN A 192 -9.26 -8.90 26.17
N ARG A 193 -9.59 -9.32 24.95
CA ARG A 193 -8.81 -10.28 24.15
C ARG A 193 -7.48 -9.75 23.62
N HIS A 194 -7.17 -8.47 23.78
CA HIS A 194 -5.89 -7.91 23.37
C HIS A 194 -4.87 -8.03 24.52
N ALA A 195 -3.63 -8.46 24.24
CA ALA A 195 -2.59 -8.68 25.26
C ALA A 195 -2.39 -7.48 26.21
N GLY A 196 -2.38 -6.25 25.67
CA GLY A 196 -2.30 -5.02 26.47
C GLY A 196 -3.45 -4.80 27.48
N ALA A 197 -4.57 -5.51 27.39
CA ALA A 197 -5.63 -5.44 28.39
C ALA A 197 -5.24 -6.15 29.69
N ALA A 198 -4.39 -7.18 29.64
CA ALA A 198 -3.91 -7.91 30.82
C ALA A 198 -3.03 -7.07 31.76
N HIS A 199 -2.52 -5.93 31.27
CA HIS A 199 -1.68 -5.01 32.03
C HIS A 199 -2.44 -3.77 32.55
N ARG A 200 -3.77 -3.79 32.52
CA ARG A 200 -4.58 -2.72 33.12
C ARG A 200 -4.64 -2.92 34.62
N HIS A 201 -3.99 -2.04 35.36
CA HIS A 201 -4.24 -1.91 36.78
C HIS A 201 -5.61 -1.25 37.00
N ILE A 202 -6.37 -1.81 37.96
CA ILE A 202 -7.67 -1.29 38.41
C ILE A 202 -7.41 -0.04 39.25
#